data_AF-A0A0B8QC04-F1
#
_entry.id   AF-A0A0B8QC04-F1
#
_cell.length_a   1.000
_cell.length_b   1.000
_cell.length_c   1.000
_cell.angle_alpha   90.00
_cell.angle_beta   90.00
_cell.angle_gamma   90.00
#
_symmetry.space_group_name_H-M   'P 1'
#
loop_
_entity.id
_entity.type
_entity.pdbx_description
1 polymer ?
#
loop_
_entity_poly.entity_id
_entity_poly.type
_entity_poly.pdbx_seq_one_letter_code
_entity_poly.pdbx_strand_id
1 'polypeptide(L)'
;MQKNLDSLDLNLLRLLKVVVETHNTSVTAEVLGISQTSVSRGMAKLRDTFGDQLFIRKAHGVEPSELAEKLAEAAENMLTPFTQVLDAYQDFDPQEYTGT
;
A
#
# COMPACT_ATOMS: atom_id res chain seq x y z
N MET A 1 -21.81 -7.17 -4.81
CA MET A 1 -20.46 -7.62 -5.20
C MET A 1 -19.68 -7.81 -3.91
N GLN A 2 -19.45 -9.04 -3.47
CA GLN A 2 -18.71 -9.32 -2.24
C GLN A 2 -17.23 -9.07 -2.56
N LYS A 3 -16.69 -7.95 -2.08
CA LYS A 3 -15.26 -7.63 -2.25
C LYS A 3 -14.49 -8.66 -1.43
N ASN A 4 -13.79 -9.57 -2.11
CA ASN A 4 -13.00 -10.59 -1.45
C ASN A 4 -11.71 -9.96 -0.93
N LEU A 5 -11.69 -9.65 0.36
CA LEU A 5 -10.51 -9.08 1.04
C LEU A 5 -9.51 -10.16 1.46
N ASP A 6 -9.84 -11.45 1.34
CA ASP A 6 -9.00 -12.56 1.81
C ASP A 6 -7.67 -12.66 1.03
N SER A 7 -7.64 -12.12 -0.19
CA SER A 7 -6.42 -12.05 -1.02
C SER A 7 -5.62 -10.76 -0.85
N LEU A 8 -6.06 -9.82 0.00
CA LEU A 8 -5.39 -8.54 0.20
C LEU A 8 -4.33 -8.68 1.30
N ASP A 9 -3.06 -8.49 0.91
CA ASP A 9 -1.92 -8.51 1.83
C ASP A 9 -1.35 -7.10 2.04
N LEU A 10 -0.48 -6.96 3.05
CA LEU A 10 0.15 -5.69 3.41
C LEU A 10 1.02 -5.11 2.27
N ASN A 11 1.59 -5.95 1.41
CA ASN A 11 2.40 -5.50 0.28
C ASN A 11 1.53 -4.85 -0.80
N LEU A 12 0.31 -5.36 -1.02
CA LEU A 12 -0.67 -4.75 -1.92
C LEU A 12 -1.17 -3.40 -1.40
N LEU A 13 -1.38 -3.27 -0.08
CA LEU A 13 -1.73 -1.99 0.55
C LEU A 13 -0.59 -0.97 0.41
N ARG A 14 0.67 -1.39 0.64
CA ARG A 14 1.83 -0.53 0.47
C ARG A 14 2.01 -0.12 -1.00
N LEU A 15 1.81 -1.04 -1.93
CA LEU A 15 1.86 -0.74 -3.37
C LEU A 15 0.78 0.25 -3.78
N LEU A 16 -0.46 0.06 -3.31
CA LEU A 16 -1.57 0.97 -3.58
C LEU A 16 -1.23 2.41 -3.17
N LYS A 17 -0.71 2.60 -1.95
CA LYS A 17 -0.32 3.92 -1.45
C LYS A 17 0.77 4.56 -2.33
N VAL A 18 1.85 3.83 -2.61
CA VAL A 18 2.97 4.38 -3.38
C VAL A 18 2.57 4.68 -4.83
N VAL A 19 1.74 3.85 -5.47
CA VAL A 19 1.31 4.13 -6.85
C VAL A 19 0.36 5.33 -6.93
N VAL A 20 -0.47 5.52 -5.89
CA VAL A 20 -1.31 6.72 -5.73
C VAL A 20 -0.43 7.96 -5.58
N GLU A 21 0.60 7.93 -4.75
CA GLU A 21 1.49 9.07 -4.54
C GLU A 21 2.34 9.39 -5.79
N THR A 22 2.84 8.37 -6.48
CA THR A 22 3.86 8.53 -7.53
C THR A 22 3.28 8.68 -8.93
N HIS A 23 2.04 8.24 -9.17
CA HIS A 23 1.40 8.24 -10.50
C HIS A 23 2.20 7.53 -11.61
N ASN A 24 3.21 6.73 -11.24
CA ASN A 24 4.20 6.18 -12.16
C ASN A 24 4.71 4.82 -11.68
N THR A 25 4.43 3.77 -12.44
CA THR A 25 4.80 2.39 -12.08
C THR A 25 6.31 2.14 -11.97
N SER A 26 7.13 2.88 -12.71
CA SER A 26 8.59 2.74 -12.66
C SER A 26 9.14 3.37 -11.38
N VAL A 27 8.66 4.58 -11.04
CA VAL A 27 8.99 5.24 -9.77
C VAL A 27 8.46 4.43 -8.58
N THR A 28 7.24 3.89 -8.69
CA THR A 28 6.68 2.97 -7.67
C THR A 28 7.59 1.77 -7.43
N ALA A 29 8.12 1.15 -8.49
CA ALA A 29 9.04 0.02 -8.38
C ALA A 29 10.33 0.40 -7.65
N GLU A 30 10.91 1.55 -7.97
CA GLU A 30 12.10 2.08 -7.31
C GLU A 30 11.86 2.34 -5.82
N VAL A 31 10.79 3.07 -5.47
CA VAL A 31 10.43 3.39 -4.08
C VAL A 31 10.16 2.13 -3.24
N LEU A 32 9.54 1.11 -3.85
CA LEU A 32 9.24 -0.13 -3.15
C LEU A 32 10.42 -1.12 -3.12
N GLY A 33 11.47 -0.89 -3.91
CA GLY A 33 12.60 -1.82 -4.07
C GLY A 33 12.22 -3.12 -4.76
N ILE A 34 11.27 -3.09 -5.71
CA ILE A 34 10.76 -4.27 -6.43
C ILE A 34 10.81 -4.07 -7.95
N SER A 35 10.66 -5.15 -8.72
CA SER A 35 10.60 -5.05 -10.19
C SER A 35 9.30 -4.39 -10.68
N GLN A 36 9.34 -3.71 -11.83
CA GLN A 36 8.14 -3.17 -12.49
C GLN A 36 7.12 -4.27 -12.86
N THR A 37 7.58 -5.49 -13.12
CA THR A 37 6.73 -6.68 -13.30
C THR A 37 5.96 -7.01 -12.02
N SER A 38 6.61 -6.91 -10.86
CA SER A 38 5.97 -7.09 -9.55
C SER A 38 4.90 -6.01 -9.30
N VAL A 39 5.20 -4.74 -9.63
CA VAL A 39 4.22 -3.64 -9.56
C VAL A 39 3.00 -3.94 -10.43
N SER A 40 3.22 -4.32 -11.68
CA SER A 40 2.14 -4.61 -12.63
C SER A 40 1.24 -5.76 -12.15
N ARG A 41 1.83 -6.82 -11.59
CA ARG A 41 1.07 -7.94 -10.98
C ARG A 41 0.29 -7.51 -9.75
N GLY A 42 0.87 -6.67 -8.89
CA GLY A 42 0.18 -6.14 -7.72
C GLY A 42 -1.01 -5.26 -8.10
N MET A 43 -0.83 -4.37 -9.09
CA MET A 43 -1.93 -3.57 -9.63
C MET A 43 -3.04 -4.41 -10.25
N ALA A 44 -2.71 -5.52 -10.92
CA ALA A 44 -3.71 -6.45 -11.44
C ALA A 44 -4.54 -7.07 -10.29
N LYS A 45 -3.90 -7.56 -9.22
CA LYS A 45 -4.62 -8.07 -8.04
C LYS A 45 -5.52 -7.01 -7.38
N LEU A 46 -5.04 -5.76 -7.29
CA LEU A 46 -5.84 -4.65 -6.79
C LEU A 46 -7.08 -4.40 -7.67
N ARG A 47 -6.94 -4.48 -9.01
CA ARG A 47 -8.08 -4.41 -9.94
C ARG A 47 -9.04 -5.59 -9.80
N ASP A 48 -8.52 -6.81 -9.63
CA ASP A 48 -9.36 -7.98 -9.39
C ASP A 48 -10.20 -7.83 -8.11
N THR A 49 -9.65 -7.15 -7.10
CA THR A 49 -10.28 -6.95 -5.79
C THR A 49 -11.28 -5.79 -5.78
N PHE A 50 -10.92 -4.66 -6.38
CA PHE A 50 -11.68 -3.40 -6.25
C PHE A 50 -12.34 -2.92 -7.56
N GLY A 51 -11.97 -3.51 -8.69
CA GLY A 51 -12.48 -3.21 -10.04
C GLY A 51 -11.42 -2.65 -10.98
N ASP A 52 -11.57 -2.91 -12.29
CA ASP A 52 -10.61 -2.51 -13.34
C ASP A 52 -10.36 -1.00 -13.42
N GLN A 53 -11.39 -0.19 -13.10
CA GLN A 53 -11.30 1.28 -13.12
C GLN A 53 -10.52 1.86 -11.95
N LEU A 54 -9.98 1.02 -11.05
CA LEU A 54 -9.17 1.49 -9.92
C LEU A 54 -8.00 2.37 -10.39
N PHE A 55 -7.40 2.02 -11.52
CA PHE A 55 -6.26 2.71 -12.12
C PHE A 55 -6.47 2.90 -13.62
N ILE A 56 -6.49 4.16 -14.06
CA ILE A 56 -6.71 4.57 -15.44
C ILE A 56 -5.36 4.77 -16.12
N ARG A 57 -5.20 4.24 -17.33
CA ARG A 57 -3.96 4.40 -18.10
C ARG A 57 -3.93 5.77 -18.77
N LYS A 58 -2.81 6.49 -18.63
CA LYS A 58 -2.53 7.75 -19.35
C LYS A 58 -1.28 7.60 -20.22
N ALA A 59 -1.05 8.59 -21.09
CA ALA A 59 0.09 8.62 -22.00
C ALA A 59 1.45 8.48 -21.28
N HIS A 60 1.57 8.99 -20.05
CA HIS A 60 2.84 9.04 -19.30
C HIS A 60 2.79 8.37 -17.92
N GLY A 61 1.82 7.49 -17.67
CA GLY A 61 1.75 6.81 -16.37
C GLY A 61 0.37 6.25 -16.06
N VAL A 62 0.04 6.32 -14.78
CA VAL A 62 -1.21 5.83 -14.22
C VAL A 62 -1.91 6.93 -13.45
N GLU A 63 -3.20 7.10 -13.69
CA GLU A 63 -4.08 7.99 -12.93
C GLU A 63 -4.93 7.13 -11.97
N PRO A 64 -4.82 7.35 -10.65
CA PRO A 64 -5.67 6.70 -9.67
C PRO A 64 -7.10 7.22 -9.81
N SER A 65 -8.07 6.33 -9.61
CA SER A 65 -9.46 6.76 -9.43
C SER A 65 -9.68 7.37 -8.05
N GLU A 66 -10.79 8.08 -7.87
CA GLU A 66 -11.23 8.55 -6.54
C GLU A 66 -11.32 7.40 -5.52
N LEU A 67 -11.67 6.18 -5.97
CA LEU A 67 -11.69 5.01 -5.12
C LEU A 67 -10.27 4.59 -4.70
N ALA A 68 -9.29 4.66 -5.59
CA ALA A 68 -7.89 4.34 -5.25
C ALA A 68 -7.33 5.30 -4.21
N GLU A 69 -7.61 6.60 -4.35
CA GLU A 69 -7.25 7.64 -3.37
C GLU A 69 -7.83 7.32 -1.99
N LYS A 70 -9.14 7.08 -1.91
CA LYS A 70 -9.83 6.76 -0.65
C LYS A 70 -9.33 5.46 -0.02
N LEU A 71 -8.99 4.45 -0.84
CA LEU A 71 -8.43 3.20 -0.34
C LEU A 71 -7.00 3.38 0.16
N ALA A 72 -6.18 4.24 -0.46
CA ALA A 72 -4.85 4.57 0.03
C ALA A 72 -4.91 5.30 1.37
N GLU A 73 -5.83 6.25 1.53
CA GLU A 73 -6.10 6.92 2.81
C GLU A 73 -6.55 5.93 3.89
N ALA A 74 -7.49 5.04 3.56
CA ALA A 74 -7.92 3.99 4.49
C ALA A 74 -6.77 3.05 4.88
N ALA A 75 -5.89 2.70 3.93
CA ALA A 75 -4.71 1.88 4.20
C ALA A 75 -3.71 2.59 5.11
N GLU A 76 -3.47 3.89 4.93
CA GLU A 76 -2.66 4.70 5.86
C GLU A 76 -3.24 4.62 7.27
N ASN A 77 -4.52 4.97 7.43
CA ASN A 77 -5.19 5.01 8.73
C ASN A 77 -5.20 3.65 9.46
N MET A 78 -5.18 2.53 8.73
CA MET A 78 -5.04 1.19 9.31
C MET A 78 -3.62 0.86 9.75
N LEU A 79 -2.61 1.35 9.04
CA LEU A 79 -1.20 1.03 9.28
C LEU A 79 -0.56 1.99 10.30
N THR A 80 -1.04 3.23 10.41
CA THR A 80 -0.49 4.23 11.34
C THR A 80 -0.42 3.72 12.78
N PRO A 81 -1.46 3.11 13.38
CA PRO A 81 -1.38 2.61 14.75
C PRO A 81 -0.34 1.50 14.93
N PHE A 82 -0.15 0.65 13.91
CA PHE A 82 0.90 -0.38 13.93
C PHE A 82 2.29 0.24 13.94
N THR A 83 2.53 1.23 13.08
CA THR A 83 3.80 1.97 13.04
C THR A 83 4.08 2.66 14.36
N GLN A 84 3.08 3.30 14.97
CA GLN A 84 3.22 3.97 16.27
C GLN A 84 3.65 3.01 17.40
N VAL A 85 3.12 1.78 17.41
CA VAL A 85 3.54 0.76 18.39
C VAL A 85 5.01 0.36 18.18
N LEU A 86 5.43 0.18 16.93
CA LEU A 86 6.81 -0.18 16.61
C LEU A 86 7.78 0.95 16.97
N ASP A 87 7.44 2.19 16.66
CA ASP A 87 8.25 3.36 16.99
C ASP A 87 8.38 3.53 18.50
N ALA A 88 7.27 3.40 19.25
CA ALA A 88 7.29 3.43 20.72
C ALA A 88 8.13 2.28 21.33
N TYR A 89 8.24 1.14 20.64
CA TYR A 89 9.09 0.03 21.06
C TYR A 89 10.56 0.23 20.67
N GLN A 90 10.90 1.12 19.75
CA GLN A 90 12.31 1.46 19.50
C GLN A 90 12.92 2.24 20.69
N ASP A 91 12.10 2.95 21.45
CA ASP A 91 12.47 3.59 22.71
C ASP A 91 12.49 2.62 23.91
N PHE A 92 12.16 1.33 23.70
CA PHE A 92 12.22 0.32 24.73
C PHE A 92 13.66 -0.13 24.95
N ASP A 93 14.24 0.20 26.12
CA ASP A 93 15.49 -0.40 26.59
C ASP A 93 15.18 -1.66 27.45
N PRO A 94 15.54 -2.87 26.99
CA PRO A 94 15.36 -4.10 27.77
C PRO A 94 16.10 -4.07 29.11
N GLN A 95 17.13 -3.25 29.27
CA GLN A 95 17.89 -3.10 30.52
C GLN A 95 17.15 -2.25 31.56
N GLU A 96 16.23 -1.38 31.14
CA GLU A 96 15.37 -0.59 32.04
C GLU A 96 14.03 -1.27 32.32
N TYR A 97 13.69 -2.33 31.57
CA TYR A 97 12.45 -3.07 31.75
C TYR A 97 12.49 -3.95 33.01
N THR A 98 11.80 -3.52 34.06
CA THR A 98 11.74 -4.23 35.34
C THR A 98 10.68 -5.33 35.42
N GLY A 99 9.84 -5.49 34.39
CA GLY A 99 8.81 -6.55 34.32
C GLY A 99 7.86 -6.52 35.52
N THR A 100 6.68 -5.88 35.37
CA THR A 100 5.63 -5.97 36.40
C THR A 100 4.77 -7.20 36.21
#